data_AF-A0A2A6ZVF2-F1
#
_entry.id   AF-A0A2A6ZVF2-F1
#
_cell.length_a   1.000
_cell.length_b   1.000
_cell.length_c   1.000
_cell.angle_alpha   90.00
_cell.angle_beta   90.00
_cell.angle_gamma   90.00
#
_symmetry.space_group_name_H-M   'P 1'
#
loop_
_entity.id
_entity.type
_entity.pdbx_description
1 polymer ?
#
loop_
_entity_poly.entity_id
_entity_poly.type
_entity_poly.pdbx_seq_one_letter_code
_entity_poly.pdbx_strand_id
1 'polypeptide(L)'
;MKSENRLAISLPGLDLKNPIIPASGCFGFGQEYSKYYDLDKLGSIMIKATTANPRFGNPTPRVAETPSGMLNAIGLQNPGVDAVLSEKLPWLQEHYPELPIIANVAGFSNEEYAEVSHKISKASNVKAIELNISCPNVDHGNNGLLIGQVPELAYAAVKASVSHSDVPVYVKLTPSVADITSVAKAVEDAGATGFTMINTLVGTRYDLATRKPIIANGQGGMSGPAVFPVALKLIRQVALASDLPII
;
A
#
# COMPACT_ATOMS: atom_id res chain seq x y z
N MET A 1 19.40 -19.15 28.86
CA MET A 1 18.48 -18.01 28.63
C MET A 1 18.60 -17.63 27.17
N LYS A 2 17.62 -18.00 26.33
CA LYS A 2 17.57 -17.48 24.96
C LYS A 2 17.38 -15.97 25.10
N SER A 3 18.25 -15.17 24.50
CA SER A 3 17.95 -13.74 24.37
C SER A 3 16.69 -13.63 23.53
N GLU A 4 15.56 -13.27 24.14
CA GLU A 4 14.34 -12.96 23.39
C GLU A 4 14.66 -11.82 22.43
N ASN A 5 14.40 -12.05 21.14
CA ASN A 5 14.66 -11.07 20.10
C ASN A 5 13.81 -9.82 20.36
N ARG A 6 14.45 -8.75 20.87
CA ARG A 6 13.80 -7.49 21.29
C ARG A 6 13.06 -6.76 20.16
N LEU A 7 13.34 -7.09 18.90
CA LEU A 7 12.69 -6.48 17.75
C LEU A 7 11.49 -7.28 17.24
N ALA A 8 11.32 -8.54 17.69
CA ALA A 8 10.22 -9.36 17.22
C ALA A 8 8.87 -8.74 17.62
N ILE A 9 7.93 -8.71 16.68
CA ILE A 9 6.56 -8.22 16.89
C ILE A 9 5.57 -9.20 16.25
N SER A 10 4.41 -9.36 16.86
CA SER A 10 3.30 -10.14 16.29
C SER A 10 2.13 -9.21 16.03
N LEU A 11 1.63 -9.24 14.79
CA LEU A 11 0.43 -8.54 14.33
C LEU A 11 -0.50 -9.60 13.69
N PRO A 12 -1.79 -9.33 13.50
CA PRO A 12 -2.69 -10.25 12.80
C PRO A 12 -2.11 -10.76 11.47
N GLY A 13 -1.85 -12.07 11.40
CA GLY A 13 -1.26 -12.76 10.25
C GLY A 13 0.25 -12.62 10.10
N LEU A 14 0.94 -11.84 10.94
CA LEU A 14 2.33 -11.46 10.75
C LEU A 14 3.15 -11.67 12.02
N ASP A 15 3.90 -12.77 12.07
CA ASP A 15 4.93 -13.00 13.09
C ASP A 15 6.29 -12.53 12.57
N LEU A 16 6.63 -11.28 12.88
CA LEU A 16 7.77 -10.59 12.29
C LEU A 16 9.01 -10.69 13.17
N LYS A 17 10.15 -11.05 12.56
CA LYS A 17 11.45 -11.09 13.25
C LYS A 17 11.98 -9.70 13.64
N ASN A 18 11.49 -8.65 12.98
CA ASN A 18 11.71 -7.24 13.28
C ASN A 18 10.62 -6.38 12.60
N PRO A 19 10.42 -5.11 12.96
CA PRO A 19 9.31 -4.31 12.42
C PRO A 19 9.62 -3.64 11.07
N ILE A 20 10.77 -3.93 10.45
CA ILE A 20 11.21 -3.22 9.23
C ILE A 20 10.64 -3.91 8.00
N ILE A 21 9.79 -3.17 7.28
CA ILE A 21 9.07 -3.62 6.09
C ILE A 21 9.27 -2.57 4.99
N PRO A 22 9.92 -2.90 3.85
CA PRO A 22 9.96 -2.01 2.71
C PRO A 22 8.55 -1.71 2.20
N ALA A 23 8.23 -0.43 2.03
CA ALA A 23 6.89 0.01 1.65
C ALA A 23 6.55 -0.31 0.19
N SER A 24 5.26 -0.58 -0.07
CA SER A 24 4.76 -0.87 -1.42
C SER A 24 5.15 0.20 -2.42
N GLY A 25 5.59 -0.25 -3.60
CA GLY A 25 6.01 0.64 -4.69
C GLY A 25 7.47 1.09 -4.62
N CYS A 26 8.16 0.89 -3.49
CA CYS A 26 9.57 1.27 -3.31
C CYS A 26 10.54 0.08 -3.42
N PHE A 27 10.01 -1.15 -3.41
CA PHE A 27 10.81 -2.39 -3.35
C PHE A 27 10.50 -3.39 -4.48
N GLY A 28 9.64 -3.01 -5.44
CA GLY A 28 9.18 -3.91 -6.50
C GLY A 28 8.55 -5.19 -5.93
N PHE A 29 9.10 -6.34 -6.32
CA PHE A 29 8.84 -7.65 -5.72
C PHE A 29 10.09 -8.23 -5.03
N GLY A 30 11.05 -7.38 -4.65
CA GLY A 30 12.30 -7.74 -3.97
C GLY A 30 13.47 -8.15 -4.86
N GLN A 31 13.22 -8.52 -6.12
CA GLN A 31 14.22 -9.08 -7.05
C GLN A 31 15.40 -8.13 -7.36
N GLU A 32 15.17 -6.82 -7.39
CA GLU A 32 16.23 -5.85 -7.64
C GLU A 32 17.12 -5.68 -6.41
N TYR A 33 16.52 -5.66 -5.21
CA TYR A 33 17.21 -5.39 -3.95
C TYR A 33 17.88 -6.62 -3.35
N SER A 34 17.42 -7.84 -3.69
CA SER A 34 18.11 -9.09 -3.30
C SER A 34 19.54 -9.19 -3.79
N LYS A 35 19.90 -8.41 -4.83
CA LYS A 35 21.26 -8.31 -5.37
C LYS A 35 22.20 -7.54 -4.44
N TYR A 36 21.66 -6.76 -3.51
CA TYR A 36 22.43 -5.91 -2.60
C TYR A 36 22.59 -6.53 -1.21
N TYR A 37 21.58 -7.26 -0.74
CA TYR A 37 21.62 -7.94 0.55
C TYR A 37 20.57 -9.07 0.61
N ASP A 38 20.78 -9.99 1.55
CA ASP A 38 19.85 -11.07 1.87
C ASP A 38 18.53 -10.54 2.46
N LEU A 39 17.42 -10.78 1.76
CA LEU A 39 16.10 -10.29 2.13
C LEU A 39 15.56 -10.91 3.43
N ASP A 40 16.08 -12.05 3.88
CA ASP A 40 15.69 -12.66 5.17
C ASP A 40 16.08 -11.81 6.38
N LYS A 41 16.84 -10.74 6.19
CA LYS A 41 17.07 -9.72 7.24
C LYS A 41 15.82 -8.88 7.53
N LEU A 42 14.88 -8.78 6.59
CA LEU A 42 13.66 -8.00 6.73
C LEU A 42 12.63 -8.71 7.61
N GLY A 43 11.74 -7.92 8.23
CA GLY A 43 10.56 -8.47 8.90
C GLY A 43 9.55 -9.03 7.89
N SER A 44 9.27 -8.25 6.86
CA SER A 44 8.35 -8.56 5.76
C SER A 44 8.67 -7.68 4.55
N ILE A 45 7.90 -7.82 3.46
CA ILE A 45 7.89 -6.93 2.30
C ILE A 45 6.44 -6.58 1.96
N MET A 46 6.13 -5.29 1.79
CA MET A 46 4.93 -4.86 1.07
C MET A 46 5.27 -4.79 -0.42
N ILE A 47 4.80 -5.78 -1.19
CA ILE A 47 5.10 -5.83 -2.63
C ILE A 47 4.36 -4.74 -3.40
N LYS A 48 4.77 -4.51 -4.64
CA LYS A 48 4.10 -3.58 -5.56
C LYS A 48 2.60 -3.85 -5.63
N ALA A 49 1.82 -2.76 -5.65
CA ALA A 49 0.38 -2.80 -5.89
C ALA A 49 0.01 -3.69 -7.08
N THR A 50 -0.91 -4.63 -6.83
CA THR A 50 -1.41 -5.57 -7.82
C THR A 50 -2.86 -5.22 -8.15
N THR A 51 -3.18 -5.18 -9.44
CA THR A 51 -4.54 -4.99 -9.99
C THR A 51 -4.98 -6.26 -10.71
N ALA A 52 -6.26 -6.38 -11.09
CA ALA A 52 -6.72 -7.59 -11.77
C ALA A 52 -5.99 -7.78 -13.11
N ASN A 53 -5.94 -6.70 -13.89
CA ASN A 53 -5.29 -6.69 -15.20
C ASN A 53 -3.93 -5.96 -15.17
N PRO A 54 -3.01 -6.27 -16.11
CA PRO A 54 -1.75 -5.55 -16.25
C PRO A 54 -1.96 -4.05 -16.48
N ARG A 55 -1.07 -3.23 -15.94
CA ARG A 55 -1.07 -1.78 -16.11
C ARG A 55 0.31 -1.29 -16.54
N PHE A 56 0.35 -0.50 -17.60
CA PHE A 56 1.58 0.17 -18.04
C PHE A 56 2.00 1.33 -17.14
N GLY A 57 1.02 1.97 -16.48
CA GLY A 57 1.22 3.18 -15.68
C GLY A 57 1.11 4.48 -16.48
N ASN A 58 1.39 5.61 -15.83
CA ASN A 58 1.21 6.95 -16.41
C ASN A 58 2.29 7.28 -17.46
N PRO A 59 2.14 8.33 -18.29
CA PRO A 59 3.23 8.85 -19.11
C PRO A 59 4.42 9.36 -18.29
N THR A 60 5.60 9.45 -18.91
CA THR A 60 6.81 10.05 -18.31
C THR A 60 6.92 11.54 -18.65
N PRO A 61 7.60 12.36 -17.82
CA PRO A 61 8.29 12.02 -16.56
C PRO A 61 7.34 11.64 -15.41
N ARG A 62 7.69 10.61 -14.64
CA ARG A 62 6.88 10.08 -13.53
C ARG A 62 7.36 10.51 -12.14
N VAL A 63 8.52 11.14 -12.04
CA VAL A 63 9.13 11.52 -10.76
C VAL A 63 9.73 12.91 -10.84
N ALA A 64 9.80 13.59 -9.70
CA ALA A 64 10.51 14.85 -9.53
C ALA A 64 11.01 14.96 -8.09
N GLU A 65 12.17 15.58 -7.87
CA GLU A 65 12.68 15.84 -6.52
C GLU A 65 11.87 16.95 -5.82
N THR A 66 11.90 17.00 -4.50
CA THR A 66 11.43 18.13 -3.66
C THR A 66 12.40 18.34 -2.50
N PRO A 67 12.40 19.50 -1.82
CA PRO A 67 13.14 19.64 -0.58
C PRO A 67 12.81 18.51 0.41
N SER A 68 13.81 17.72 0.77
CA SER A 68 13.68 16.58 1.69
C SER A 68 12.63 15.54 1.29
N GLY A 69 12.45 15.30 -0.01
CA GLY A 69 11.49 14.30 -0.49
C GLY A 69 11.44 14.17 -1.99
N MET A 70 10.40 13.51 -2.50
CA MET A 70 10.15 13.40 -3.94
C MET A 70 8.65 13.36 -4.26
N LEU A 71 8.31 13.65 -5.51
CA LEU A 71 7.03 13.39 -6.12
C LEU A 71 7.10 12.13 -7.00
N ASN A 72 6.03 11.35 -7.01
CA ASN A 72 5.86 10.23 -7.95
C ASN A 72 4.44 10.17 -8.53
N ALA A 73 4.32 9.81 -9.80
CA ALA A 73 3.06 9.55 -10.49
C ALA A 73 3.21 8.31 -11.36
N ILE A 74 3.55 7.17 -10.75
CA ILE A 74 3.82 5.92 -11.48
C ILE A 74 2.58 5.39 -12.21
N GLY A 75 1.39 5.59 -11.66
CA GLY A 75 0.12 5.12 -12.25
C GLY A 75 -0.16 3.63 -12.03
N LEU A 76 0.36 3.08 -10.93
CA LEU A 76 0.19 1.67 -10.55
C LEU A 76 0.68 0.68 -11.63
N GLN A 77 1.81 0.97 -12.30
CA GLN A 77 2.41 0.01 -13.22
C GLN A 77 2.66 -1.34 -12.52
N ASN A 78 2.07 -2.41 -13.02
CA ASN A 78 2.17 -3.76 -12.47
C ASN A 78 1.75 -4.80 -13.54
N PRO A 79 2.14 -6.09 -13.39
CA PRO A 79 1.90 -7.09 -14.42
C PRO A 79 0.51 -7.76 -14.32
N GLY A 80 -0.36 -7.35 -13.40
CA GLY A 80 -1.66 -8.00 -13.14
C GLY A 80 -1.53 -9.20 -12.19
N VAL A 81 -2.63 -9.55 -11.54
CA VAL A 81 -2.65 -10.56 -10.47
C VAL A 81 -2.20 -11.94 -10.94
N ASP A 82 -2.57 -12.34 -12.16
CA ASP A 82 -2.24 -13.65 -12.69
C ASP A 82 -0.72 -13.82 -12.86
N ALA A 83 -0.02 -12.79 -13.38
CA ALA A 83 1.44 -12.80 -13.51
C ALA A 83 2.16 -12.65 -12.15
N VAL A 84 1.57 -11.93 -11.20
CA VAL A 84 2.09 -11.88 -9.83
C VAL A 84 2.07 -13.27 -9.18
N LEU A 85 0.98 -14.01 -9.37
CA LEU A 85 0.79 -15.36 -8.84
C LEU A 85 1.62 -16.42 -9.54
N SER A 86 1.84 -16.32 -10.85
CA SER A 86 2.60 -17.31 -11.60
C SER A 86 4.11 -17.08 -11.59
N GLU A 87 4.59 -15.85 -11.37
CA GLU A 87 6.01 -15.51 -11.47
C GLU A 87 6.59 -14.87 -10.21
N LYS A 88 5.95 -13.80 -9.70
CA LYS A 88 6.59 -12.91 -8.72
C LYS A 88 6.56 -13.49 -7.30
N LEU A 89 5.40 -13.95 -6.87
CA LEU A 89 5.24 -14.61 -5.56
C LEU A 89 5.95 -15.97 -5.51
N PRO A 90 5.89 -16.83 -6.55
CA PRO A 90 6.68 -18.06 -6.58
C PRO A 90 8.19 -17.82 -6.47
N TRP A 91 8.74 -16.80 -7.14
CA TRP A 91 10.16 -16.47 -6.99
C TRP A 91 10.52 -16.13 -5.53
N LEU A 92 9.70 -15.32 -4.85
CA LEU A 92 9.89 -15.02 -3.42
C LEU A 92 9.76 -16.27 -2.54
N GLN A 93 8.80 -17.15 -2.82
CA GLN A 93 8.59 -18.39 -2.07
C GLN A 93 9.76 -19.36 -2.23
N GLU A 94 10.34 -19.45 -3.43
CA GLU A 94 11.48 -20.33 -3.73
C GLU A 94 12.76 -19.83 -3.05
N HIS A 95 13.01 -18.52 -3.07
CA HIS A 95 14.27 -17.94 -2.60
C HIS A 95 14.24 -17.51 -1.13
N TYR A 96 13.06 -17.17 -0.59
CA TYR A 96 12.84 -16.66 0.78
C TYR A 96 11.58 -17.29 1.40
N PRO A 97 11.55 -18.61 1.59
CA PRO A 97 10.34 -19.36 1.98
C PRO A 97 9.75 -18.94 3.34
N GLU A 98 10.59 -18.41 4.24
CA GLU A 98 10.21 -17.98 5.60
C GLU A 98 9.89 -16.48 5.69
N LEU A 99 10.02 -15.73 4.60
CA LEU A 99 9.76 -14.28 4.58
C LEU A 99 8.26 -14.02 4.33
N PRO A 100 7.50 -13.54 5.33
CA PRO A 100 6.09 -13.26 5.15
C PRO A 100 5.90 -12.08 4.20
N ILE A 101 4.97 -12.18 3.25
CA ILE A 101 4.67 -11.14 2.27
C ILE A 101 3.36 -10.45 2.62
N ILE A 102 3.36 -9.12 2.56
CA ILE A 102 2.15 -8.30 2.57
C ILE A 102 1.83 -7.92 1.13
N ALA A 103 0.72 -8.44 0.60
CA ALA A 103 0.28 -8.19 -0.75
C ALA A 103 -0.45 -6.83 -0.84
N ASN A 104 0.15 -5.84 -1.49
CA ASN A 104 -0.56 -4.58 -1.76
C ASN A 104 -1.59 -4.80 -2.89
N VAL A 105 -2.86 -4.56 -2.59
CA VAL A 105 -3.97 -4.71 -3.53
C VAL A 105 -4.52 -3.33 -3.89
N ALA A 106 -4.65 -3.07 -5.18
CA ALA A 106 -5.31 -1.88 -5.72
C ALA A 106 -6.43 -2.30 -6.68
N GLY A 107 -7.42 -1.43 -6.84
CA GLY A 107 -8.56 -1.66 -7.71
C GLY A 107 -9.30 -0.37 -8.00
N PHE A 108 -10.14 -0.42 -9.02
CA PHE A 108 -10.96 0.70 -9.47
C PHE A 108 -12.45 0.48 -9.17
N SER A 109 -12.85 -0.77 -8.90
CA SER A 109 -14.18 -1.15 -8.46
C SER A 109 -14.14 -2.08 -7.25
N ASN A 110 -15.28 -2.20 -6.53
CA ASN A 110 -15.40 -3.14 -5.41
C ASN A 110 -15.21 -4.60 -5.86
N GLU A 111 -15.67 -4.93 -7.06
CA GLU A 111 -15.52 -6.27 -7.67
C GLU A 111 -14.05 -6.56 -7.95
N GLU A 112 -13.29 -5.59 -8.47
CA GLU A 112 -11.85 -5.76 -8.69
C GLU A 112 -11.11 -5.96 -7.37
N TYR A 113 -11.44 -5.19 -6.33
CA TYR A 113 -10.87 -5.39 -5.00
C TYR A 113 -11.17 -6.79 -4.46
N ALA A 114 -12.40 -7.27 -4.59
CA ALA A 114 -12.78 -8.63 -4.20
C ALA A 114 -12.00 -9.70 -4.99
N GLU A 115 -11.95 -9.59 -6.32
CA GLU A 115 -11.26 -10.54 -7.20
C GLU A 115 -9.77 -10.66 -6.85
N VAL A 116 -9.08 -9.52 -6.78
CA VAL A 116 -7.63 -9.50 -6.52
C VAL A 116 -7.35 -10.00 -5.11
N SER A 117 -8.14 -9.59 -4.12
CA SER A 117 -7.99 -10.06 -2.73
C SER A 117 -8.19 -11.56 -2.61
N HIS A 118 -9.19 -12.11 -3.32
CA HIS A 118 -9.44 -13.54 -3.38
C HIS A 118 -8.26 -14.30 -3.98
N LYS A 119 -7.83 -13.91 -5.18
CA LYS A 119 -6.76 -14.59 -5.90
C LYS A 119 -5.44 -14.52 -5.14
N ILE A 120 -5.05 -13.33 -4.69
CA ILE A 120 -3.71 -13.12 -4.11
C ILE A 120 -3.54 -13.75 -2.73
N SER A 121 -4.63 -13.87 -1.96
CA SER A 121 -4.61 -14.50 -0.63
C SER A 121 -4.39 -16.02 -0.66
N LYS A 122 -4.49 -16.66 -1.84
CA LYS A 122 -4.20 -18.10 -1.99
C LYS A 122 -2.71 -18.43 -2.03
N ALA A 123 -1.84 -17.44 -2.24
CA ALA A 123 -0.40 -17.67 -2.27
C ALA A 123 0.13 -17.95 -0.85
N SER A 124 0.87 -19.05 -0.68
CA SER A 124 1.31 -19.53 0.65
C SER A 124 2.20 -18.56 1.42
N ASN A 125 3.00 -17.75 0.72
CA ASN A 125 3.85 -16.71 1.30
C ASN A 125 3.14 -15.38 1.56
N VAL A 126 1.93 -15.17 1.03
CA VAL A 126 1.13 -13.99 1.36
C VAL A 126 0.45 -14.23 2.71
N LYS A 127 0.82 -13.40 3.69
CA LYS A 127 0.35 -13.54 5.08
C LYS A 127 -0.59 -12.43 5.52
N ALA A 128 -0.65 -11.34 4.75
CA ALA A 128 -1.64 -10.29 4.90
C ALA A 128 -1.83 -9.55 3.57
N ILE A 129 -2.96 -8.85 3.44
CA ILE A 129 -3.22 -7.89 2.38
C ILE A 129 -3.04 -6.47 2.92
N GLU A 130 -2.39 -5.59 2.16
CA GLU A 130 -2.47 -4.14 2.34
C GLU A 130 -3.40 -3.57 1.25
N LEU A 131 -4.63 -3.22 1.60
CA LEU A 131 -5.59 -2.66 0.68
C LEU A 131 -5.31 -1.17 0.43
N ASN A 132 -4.96 -0.83 -0.80
CA ASN A 132 -4.68 0.54 -1.21
C ASN A 132 -5.95 1.26 -1.69
N ILE A 133 -6.61 1.97 -0.78
CA ILE A 133 -7.81 2.77 -1.07
C ILE A 133 -7.50 4.20 -1.54
N SER A 134 -6.25 4.51 -1.91
CA SER A 134 -5.86 5.82 -2.46
C SER A 134 -5.98 5.89 -3.99
N CYS A 135 -6.83 5.05 -4.59
CA CYS A 135 -7.11 5.00 -6.02
C CYS A 135 -8.37 5.84 -6.35
N PRO A 136 -8.47 6.41 -7.56
CA PRO A 136 -9.72 7.03 -8.02
C PRO A 136 -10.81 5.96 -8.17
N ASN A 137 -12.05 6.30 -7.78
CA ASN A 137 -13.19 5.40 -7.93
C ASN A 137 -13.83 5.53 -9.32
N VAL A 138 -13.91 4.46 -10.12
CA VAL A 138 -14.57 4.50 -11.44
C VAL A 138 -16.06 4.16 -11.37
N ASP A 139 -16.51 3.39 -10.37
CA ASP A 139 -17.91 2.95 -10.23
C ASP A 139 -18.88 4.10 -9.95
N HIS A 140 -18.37 5.18 -9.36
CA HIS A 140 -19.15 6.38 -9.05
C HIS A 140 -18.86 7.56 -9.99
N GLY A 141 -18.28 7.31 -11.16
CA GLY A 141 -18.15 8.32 -12.23
C GLY A 141 -17.33 9.55 -11.83
N ASN A 142 -16.37 9.43 -10.91
CA ASN A 142 -15.81 10.59 -10.24
C ASN A 142 -14.63 11.25 -10.98
N ASN A 143 -14.69 12.59 -11.04
CA ASN A 143 -13.68 13.55 -11.48
C ASN A 143 -12.43 13.58 -10.56
N GLY A 144 -11.86 12.43 -10.19
CA GLY A 144 -10.60 12.37 -9.40
C GLY A 144 -10.75 12.28 -7.88
N LEU A 145 -11.93 11.95 -7.34
CA LEU A 145 -12.12 11.66 -5.90
C LEU A 145 -11.52 10.29 -5.55
N LEU A 146 -10.76 10.22 -4.45
CA LEU A 146 -10.16 8.97 -3.99
C LEU A 146 -11.17 8.19 -3.11
N ILE A 147 -11.20 6.85 -3.25
CA ILE A 147 -12.07 5.98 -2.44
C ILE A 147 -11.88 6.25 -0.94
N GLY A 148 -10.62 6.36 -0.50
CA GLY A 148 -10.26 6.60 0.90
C GLY A 148 -10.53 8.02 1.41
N GLN A 149 -11.15 8.89 0.62
CA GLN A 149 -11.62 10.21 1.08
C GLN A 149 -13.08 10.20 1.55
N VAL A 150 -13.82 9.15 1.24
CA VAL A 150 -15.25 9.04 1.54
C VAL A 150 -15.47 7.79 2.39
N PRO A 151 -15.87 7.92 3.67
CA PRO A 151 -16.03 6.79 4.58
C PRO A 151 -16.90 5.65 4.02
N GLU A 152 -18.00 5.97 3.34
CA GLU A 152 -18.93 5.00 2.78
C GLU A 152 -18.30 4.21 1.61
N LEU A 153 -17.50 4.87 0.78
CA LEU A 153 -16.77 4.20 -0.31
C LEU A 153 -15.63 3.35 0.22
N ALA A 154 -14.92 3.84 1.23
CA ALA A 154 -13.89 3.06 1.92
C ALA A 154 -14.49 1.80 2.57
N TYR A 155 -15.62 1.94 3.26
CA TYR A 155 -16.34 0.80 3.84
C TYR A 155 -16.67 -0.25 2.77
N ALA A 156 -17.25 0.15 1.64
CA ALA A 156 -17.66 -0.78 0.59
C ALA A 156 -16.46 -1.55 0.00
N ALA A 157 -15.37 -0.85 -0.32
CA ALA A 157 -14.17 -1.47 -0.87
C ALA A 157 -13.50 -2.41 0.13
N VAL A 158 -13.38 -2.00 1.40
CA VAL A 158 -12.81 -2.84 2.47
C VAL A 158 -13.68 -4.07 2.69
N LYS A 159 -15.01 -3.90 2.77
CA LYS A 159 -15.93 -5.01 3.00
C LYS A 159 -15.85 -6.05 1.87
N ALA A 160 -15.74 -5.59 0.62
CA ALA A 160 -15.55 -6.45 -0.54
C ALA A 160 -14.26 -7.28 -0.42
N SER A 161 -13.13 -6.65 -0.08
CA SER A 161 -11.85 -7.35 0.13
C SER A 161 -11.86 -8.32 1.31
N VAL A 162 -12.34 -7.88 2.48
CA VAL A 162 -12.39 -8.69 3.71
C VAL A 162 -13.24 -9.93 3.51
N SER A 163 -14.37 -9.81 2.81
CA SER A 163 -15.29 -10.95 2.60
C SER A 163 -14.75 -12.03 1.64
N HIS A 164 -13.67 -11.73 0.92
CA HIS A 164 -13.11 -12.61 -0.11
C HIS A 164 -11.65 -13.02 0.16
N SER A 165 -11.02 -12.48 1.20
CA SER A 165 -9.63 -12.80 1.56
C SER A 165 -9.55 -13.97 2.54
N ASP A 166 -8.58 -14.85 2.33
CA ASP A 166 -8.23 -15.92 3.27
C ASP A 166 -7.23 -15.45 4.36
N VAL A 167 -6.70 -14.23 4.25
CA VAL A 167 -5.69 -13.67 5.17
C VAL A 167 -6.15 -12.32 5.74
N PRO A 168 -5.56 -11.84 6.85
CA PRO A 168 -5.90 -10.54 7.40
C PRO A 168 -5.74 -9.39 6.40
N VAL A 169 -6.67 -8.44 6.43
CA VAL A 169 -6.67 -7.27 5.55
C VAL A 169 -6.36 -6.03 6.37
N TYR A 170 -5.19 -5.45 6.10
CA TYR A 170 -4.80 -4.12 6.55
C TYR A 170 -5.21 -3.10 5.50
N VAL A 171 -5.54 -1.88 5.91
CA VAL A 171 -6.02 -0.85 4.98
C VAL A 171 -5.10 0.37 5.02
N LYS A 172 -4.61 0.76 3.84
CA LYS A 172 -3.68 1.87 3.66
C LYS A 172 -4.42 3.20 3.58
N LEU A 173 -4.43 3.95 4.69
CA LEU A 173 -5.16 5.21 4.75
C LEU A 173 -4.44 6.33 3.98
N THR A 174 -5.22 7.13 3.26
CA THR A 174 -4.73 8.34 2.60
C THR A 174 -4.65 9.49 3.62
N PRO A 175 -3.58 10.30 3.60
CA PRO A 175 -3.49 11.48 4.45
C PRO A 175 -4.34 12.66 3.93
N SER A 176 -4.91 12.56 2.73
CA SER A 176 -5.57 13.66 2.03
C SER A 176 -7.05 13.77 2.40
N VAL A 177 -7.36 13.85 3.70
CA VAL A 177 -8.72 13.92 4.26
C VAL A 177 -8.83 15.01 5.32
N ALA A 178 -10.03 15.55 5.49
CA ALA A 178 -10.30 16.54 6.54
C ALA A 178 -10.25 15.92 7.94
N ASP A 179 -10.86 14.74 8.09
CA ASP A 179 -10.84 13.96 9.33
C ASP A 179 -10.59 12.48 9.03
N ILE A 180 -9.39 12.01 9.37
CA ILE A 180 -8.98 10.62 9.16
C ILE A 180 -9.72 9.63 10.06
N THR A 181 -10.26 10.07 11.20
CA THR A 181 -10.91 9.16 12.17
C THR A 181 -12.24 8.63 11.66
N SER A 182 -12.99 9.45 10.92
CA SER A 182 -14.22 9.00 10.24
C SER A 182 -13.96 7.86 9.24
N VAL A 183 -12.90 7.98 8.44
CA VAL A 183 -12.49 6.94 7.48
C VAL A 183 -11.96 5.71 8.22
N ALA A 184 -11.11 5.90 9.24
CA ALA A 184 -10.59 4.79 10.03
C ALA A 184 -11.71 3.97 10.69
N LYS A 185 -12.73 4.64 11.23
CA LYS A 185 -13.90 4.00 11.83
C LYS A 185 -14.69 3.18 10.81
N ALA A 186 -14.97 3.74 9.63
CA ALA A 186 -15.65 3.03 8.56
C ALA A 186 -14.85 1.80 8.06
N VAL A 187 -13.53 1.93 7.98
CA VAL A 187 -12.62 0.83 7.62
C VAL A 187 -12.63 -0.29 8.67
N GLU A 188 -12.60 0.07 9.95
CA GLU A 188 -12.71 -0.89 11.07
C GLU A 188 -14.07 -1.59 11.07
N ASP A 189 -15.17 -0.84 10.92
CA ASP A 189 -16.54 -1.39 10.87
C ASP A 189 -16.75 -2.34 9.66
N ALA A 190 -15.98 -2.17 8.58
CA ALA A 190 -15.99 -3.07 7.43
C ALA A 190 -15.25 -4.40 7.68
N GLY A 191 -14.51 -4.53 8.78
CA GLY A 191 -13.81 -5.73 9.21
C GLY A 191 -12.31 -5.74 8.93
N ALA A 192 -11.68 -4.58 8.72
CA ALA A 192 -10.22 -4.50 8.64
C ALA A 192 -9.57 -5.02 9.94
N THR A 193 -8.40 -5.65 9.81
CA THR A 193 -7.66 -6.22 10.95
C THR A 193 -6.52 -5.30 11.44
N GLY A 194 -6.26 -4.22 10.70
CA GLY A 194 -5.25 -3.22 11.02
C GLY A 194 -5.20 -2.11 9.98
N PHE A 195 -4.37 -1.13 10.25
CA PHE A 195 -4.11 -0.02 9.33
C PHE A 195 -2.66 -0.07 8.86
N THR A 196 -2.42 0.44 7.64
CA THR A 196 -1.09 0.92 7.27
C THR A 196 -1.20 2.42 6.98
N MET A 197 -0.21 3.22 7.39
CA MET A 197 -0.26 4.65 7.14
C MET A 197 1.09 5.38 7.18
N ILE A 198 1.26 6.43 6.39
CA ILE A 198 0.31 7.03 5.43
C ILE A 198 0.64 6.62 3.99
N ASN A 199 -0.33 6.73 3.08
CA ASN A 199 0.02 6.92 1.68
C ASN A 199 0.60 8.34 1.44
N THR A 200 1.02 8.64 0.22
CA THR A 200 1.62 9.94 -0.11
C THR A 200 0.65 11.11 0.05
N LEU A 201 1.17 12.28 0.41
CA LEU A 201 0.48 13.57 0.19
C LEU A 201 0.44 13.92 -1.31
N VAL A 202 -0.18 15.02 -1.71
CA VAL A 202 -0.23 15.47 -3.11
C VAL A 202 0.61 16.73 -3.29
N GLY A 203 1.38 16.80 -4.38
CA GLY A 203 2.16 17.99 -4.72
C GLY A 203 2.44 18.12 -6.21
N THR A 204 2.91 19.31 -6.60
CA THR A 204 3.28 19.66 -7.97
C THR A 204 4.61 20.40 -7.99
N ARG A 205 5.39 20.19 -9.05
CA ARG A 205 6.58 20.96 -9.39
C ARG A 205 6.45 21.49 -10.81
N TYR A 206 6.91 22.71 -11.05
CA TYR A 206 6.95 23.33 -12.37
C TYR A 206 8.39 23.46 -12.86
N ASP A 207 8.56 23.24 -14.15
CA ASP A 207 9.76 23.61 -14.88
C ASP A 207 9.67 25.09 -15.24
N LEU A 208 10.66 25.90 -14.82
CA LEU A 208 10.62 27.35 -14.97
C LEU A 208 10.79 27.82 -16.42
N ALA A 209 11.48 27.05 -17.26
CA ALA A 209 11.73 27.40 -18.65
C ALA A 209 10.48 27.15 -19.51
N THR A 210 9.85 25.99 -19.34
CA THR A 210 8.66 25.60 -20.10
C THR A 210 7.36 26.10 -19.49
N ARG A 211 7.39 26.50 -18.20
CA ARG A 211 6.21 26.88 -17.38
C ARG A 211 5.17 25.76 -17.26
N LYS A 212 5.58 24.51 -17.47
CA LYS A 212 4.72 23.32 -17.39
C LYS A 212 5.05 22.50 -16.14
N PRO A 213 4.13 21.65 -15.68
CA PRO A 213 4.44 20.67 -14.65
C PRO A 213 5.60 19.76 -15.09
N ILE A 214 6.51 19.44 -14.16
CA ILE A 214 7.64 18.53 -14.42
C ILE A 214 7.14 17.10 -14.66
N ILE A 215 6.22 16.65 -13.79
CA ILE A 215 5.58 15.35 -13.94
C ILE A 215 4.49 15.44 -15.01
N ALA A 216 4.48 14.51 -15.96
CA ALA A 216 3.53 14.52 -17.08
C ALA A 216 2.06 14.44 -16.63
N ASN A 217 1.82 13.78 -15.50
CA ASN A 217 0.51 13.70 -14.84
C ASN A 217 0.07 15.02 -14.17
N GLY A 218 0.87 16.10 -14.26
CA GLY A 218 0.60 17.40 -13.64
C GLY A 218 0.89 17.47 -12.14
N GLN A 219 0.48 16.45 -11.41
CA GLN A 219 0.70 16.29 -9.97
C GLN A 219 1.18 14.87 -9.65
N GLY A 220 1.79 14.70 -8.47
CA GLY A 220 2.26 13.42 -7.98
C GLY A 220 2.12 13.28 -6.47
N GLY A 221 2.27 12.05 -6.00
CA GLY A 221 2.34 11.71 -4.60
C GLY A 221 3.67 12.15 -3.98
N MET A 222 3.61 12.97 -2.93
CA MET A 222 4.77 13.44 -2.17
C MET A 222 5.12 12.46 -1.03
N SER A 223 6.39 12.09 -0.96
CA SER A 223 6.96 11.20 0.06
C SER A 223 8.36 11.66 0.50
N GLY A 224 8.93 10.96 1.48
CA GLY A 224 10.26 11.24 2.05
C GLY A 224 10.18 11.96 3.41
N PRO A 225 11.33 12.35 3.99
CA PRO A 225 11.39 12.98 5.31
C PRO A 225 10.44 14.17 5.48
N ALA A 226 10.17 14.92 4.41
CA ALA A 226 9.26 16.06 4.42
C ALA A 226 7.84 15.74 4.91
N VAL A 227 7.34 14.49 4.75
CA VAL A 227 5.99 14.11 5.17
C VAL A 227 5.92 13.51 6.57
N PHE A 228 7.07 13.26 7.21
CA PHE A 228 7.15 12.54 8.47
C PHE A 228 6.34 13.17 9.62
N PRO A 229 6.36 14.50 9.85
CA PRO A 229 5.53 15.11 10.90
C PRO A 229 4.02 14.93 10.67
N VAL A 230 3.58 14.93 9.40
CA VAL A 230 2.17 14.69 9.04
C VAL A 230 1.79 13.24 9.32
N ALA A 231 2.66 12.29 8.93
CA ALA A 231 2.46 10.88 9.22
C ALA A 231 2.30 10.63 10.73
N LEU A 232 3.22 11.14 11.56
CA LEU A 232 3.15 10.99 13.01
C LEU A 232 1.87 11.56 13.62
N LYS A 233 1.43 12.75 13.16
CA LYS A 233 0.18 13.36 13.63
C LYS A 233 -1.02 12.47 13.33
N LEU A 234 -1.10 11.94 12.11
CA LEU A 234 -2.23 11.12 11.66
C LEU A 234 -2.23 9.72 12.31
N ILE A 235 -1.06 9.10 12.45
CA ILE A 235 -0.87 7.85 13.21
C ILE A 235 -1.37 8.03 14.63
N ARG A 236 -0.92 9.10 15.30
CA ARG A 236 -1.35 9.39 16.66
C ARG A 236 -2.87 9.58 16.76
N GLN A 237 -3.47 10.26 15.78
CA GLN A 237 -4.91 10.52 15.78
C GLN A 237 -5.72 9.23 15.63
N VAL A 238 -5.32 8.32 14.73
CA VAL A 238 -5.99 7.02 14.57
C VAL A 238 -5.74 6.09 15.75
N ALA A 239 -4.52 6.07 16.29
CA ALA A 239 -4.18 5.26 17.47
C ALA A 239 -4.96 5.64 18.74
N LEU A 240 -5.51 6.87 18.80
CA LEU A 240 -6.40 7.30 19.89
C LEU A 240 -7.88 6.95 19.63
N ALA A 241 -8.23 6.62 18.39
CA ALA A 241 -9.61 6.40 17.97
C ALA A 241 -9.93 4.92 17.70
N SER A 242 -8.92 4.05 17.61
CA SER A 242 -9.06 2.63 17.31
C SER A 242 -8.02 1.82 18.10
N ASP A 243 -8.40 0.60 18.48
CA ASP A 243 -7.53 -0.38 19.14
C ASP A 243 -6.82 -1.30 18.13
N LEU A 244 -7.12 -1.18 16.83
CA LEU A 244 -6.46 -1.97 15.79
C LEU A 244 -4.98 -1.58 15.64
N PRO A 245 -4.09 -2.53 15.31
CA PRO A 245 -2.68 -2.23 15.08
C PRO A 245 -2.47 -1.34 13.85
N ILE A 246 -1.42 -0.53 13.92
CA ILE A 246 -1.03 0.40 12.85
C ILE A 246 0.40 0.08 12.43
N ILE A 247 0.61 -0.11 11.13
CA ILE A 247 1.92 -0.21 10.48
C ILE A 247 2.28 1.13 9.84
#